data_AF-F0Y1T8-F1
#
_entry.id   AF-F0Y1T8-F1
#
_cell.length_a   1.000
_cell.length_b   1.000
_cell.length_c   1.000
_cell.angle_alpha   90.00
_cell.angle_beta   90.00
_cell.angle_gamma   90.00
#
_symmetry.space_group_name_H-M   'P 1'
#
loop_
_entity.id
_entity.type
_entity.pdbx_description
1 polymer ?
#
loop_
_entity_poly.entity_id
_entity_poly.type
_entity_poly.pdbx_seq_one_letter_code
_entity_poly.pdbx_strand_id
1 'polypeptide(L)'
;YHLMYQDHVTGGVVGGHLASDDLITWRQLEPALWNDEWYDKGSVYTFSATLVDGVPTIVYPGIAWPNSTLGDCGQECFAHAVAVPANLSDPDLKDWVKPDYNPIVVNTQRDPSTAWQTSSGEWR
;
A
#
# COMPACT_ATOMS: atom_id res chain seq x y z
N TYR A 1 3.63 -5.63 16.55
CA TYR A 1 2.43 -4.99 15.96
C TYR A 1 2.88 -3.88 15.03
N HIS A 2 2.16 -3.67 13.91
CA HIS A 2 2.44 -2.59 12.98
C HIS A 2 1.20 -1.74 12.76
N LEU A 3 1.40 -0.44 12.59
CA LEU A 3 0.36 0.52 12.20
C LEU A 3 0.88 1.29 10.99
N MET A 4 0.07 1.32 9.93
CA MET A 4 0.29 2.22 8.81
C MET A 4 -0.68 3.40 8.92
N TYR A 5 -0.24 4.59 8.52
CA TYR A 5 -1.06 5.80 8.57
C TYR A 5 -0.74 6.71 7.38
N GLN A 6 -1.68 7.59 7.05
CA GLN A 6 -1.48 8.61 6.03
C GLN A 6 -0.59 9.72 6.60
N ASP A 7 0.65 9.77 6.13
CA ASP A 7 1.60 10.82 6.50
C ASP A 7 1.62 11.91 5.43
N HIS A 8 1.40 13.15 5.84
CA HIS A 8 1.28 14.30 4.93
C HIS A 8 2.64 14.99 4.83
N VAL A 9 3.35 14.71 3.74
CA VAL A 9 4.67 15.28 3.46
C VAL A 9 4.60 16.29 2.31
N THR A 10 5.70 17.00 2.08
CA THR A 10 5.83 17.84 0.88
C THR A 10 5.87 16.93 -0.35
N GLY A 11 4.86 17.03 -1.21
CA GLY A 11 4.76 16.23 -2.44
C GLY A 11 3.62 15.21 -2.46
N GLY A 12 2.85 15.06 -1.39
CA GLY A 12 1.67 14.19 -1.34
C GLY A 12 1.54 13.43 -0.03
N VAL A 13 0.55 12.53 0.02
CA VAL A 13 0.41 11.57 1.14
C VAL A 13 1.28 10.35 0.87
N VAL A 14 1.98 9.89 1.91
CA VAL A 14 2.81 8.66 1.90
C VAL A 14 2.33 7.69 2.98
N GLY A 15 2.75 6.43 2.90
CA GLY A 15 2.46 5.42 3.91
C GLY A 15 3.43 5.50 5.08
N GLY A 16 3.07 6.26 6.11
CA GLY A 16 3.80 6.31 7.37
C GLY A 16 3.70 4.98 8.11
N HIS A 17 4.72 4.66 8.94
CA HIS A 17 4.86 3.35 9.57
C HIS A 17 5.28 3.46 11.03
N LEU A 18 4.54 2.79 11.91
CA LEU A 18 4.90 2.58 13.32
C LEU A 18 4.98 1.09 13.63
N ALA A 19 5.87 0.74 14.56
CA ALA A 19 5.95 -0.58 15.16
C ALA A 19 5.79 -0.49 16.69
N SER A 20 5.19 -1.50 17.30
CA SER A 20 5.00 -1.60 18.74
C SER A 20 4.98 -3.05 19.19
N ASP A 21 5.49 -3.32 20.39
CA ASP A 21 5.46 -4.64 21.01
C ASP A 21 4.21 -4.84 21.89
N ASP A 22 3.51 -3.75 22.25
CA ASP A 22 2.44 -3.73 23.26
C ASP A 22 1.18 -2.93 22.86
N LEU A 23 1.16 -2.32 21.66
CA LEU A 23 0.13 -1.39 21.17
C LEU A 23 0.00 -0.06 21.96
N ILE A 24 0.92 0.21 22.90
CA ILE A 24 0.92 1.40 23.75
C ILE A 24 2.12 2.27 23.43
N THR A 25 3.30 1.66 23.42
CA THR A 25 4.58 2.31 23.14
C THR A 25 4.94 2.08 21.68
N TRP A 26 5.01 3.16 20.91
CA TRP A 26 5.23 3.11 19.46
C TRP A 26 6.61 3.66 19.10
N ARG A 27 7.29 2.96 18.19
CA ARG A 27 8.50 3.41 17.51
C ARG A 27 8.10 3.90 16.12
N GLN A 28 8.47 5.13 15.80
CA GLN A 28 8.30 5.66 14.45
C GLN A 28 9.42 5.11 13.55
N LEU A 29 9.02 4.56 12.40
CA LEU A 29 9.91 4.08 11.36
C LEU A 29 9.86 5.05 10.17
N GLU A 30 10.74 4.85 9.21
CA GLU A 30 10.65 5.56 7.93
C GLU A 30 9.33 5.20 7.21
N PRO A 31 8.80 6.06 6.32
CA PRO A 31 7.63 5.72 5.53
C PRO A 31 7.82 4.40 4.78
N ALA A 32 6.89 3.48 4.97
CA ALA A 32 6.86 2.18 4.30
C ALA A 32 6.64 2.34 2.80
N LEU A 33 5.84 3.32 2.37
CA LEU A 33 5.47 3.51 0.97
C LEU A 33 5.60 4.97 0.55
N TRP A 34 6.44 5.23 -0.44
CA TRP A 34 6.62 6.54 -1.07
C TRP A 34 5.79 6.69 -2.34
N ASN A 35 5.62 7.91 -2.85
CA ASN A 35 4.98 8.23 -4.13
C ASN A 35 6.01 8.24 -5.29
N ASP A 36 6.65 7.10 -5.47
CA ASP A 36 7.79 6.91 -6.37
C ASP A 36 7.45 6.16 -7.66
N GLU A 37 6.23 5.64 -7.82
CA GLU A 37 5.81 4.90 -9.00
C GLU A 37 4.78 5.65 -9.84
N TRP A 38 4.69 5.33 -11.13
CA TRP A 38 3.79 6.06 -12.05
C TRP A 38 2.32 5.92 -11.66
N TYR A 39 1.93 4.80 -11.04
CA TYR A 39 0.57 4.50 -10.61
C TYR A 39 0.21 5.07 -9.23
N ASP A 40 1.16 5.65 -8.50
CA ASP A 40 0.93 6.31 -7.21
C ASP A 40 1.65 7.66 -7.07
N LYS A 41 2.05 8.25 -8.20
CA LYS A 41 2.87 9.45 -8.26
C LYS A 41 2.26 10.67 -7.56
N GLY A 42 0.93 10.75 -7.56
CA GLY A 42 0.20 11.83 -6.88
C GLY A 42 0.18 11.64 -5.38
N SER A 43 -0.14 10.44 -4.89
CA SER A 43 -0.20 10.08 -3.47
C SER A 43 -0.40 8.58 -3.30
N VAL A 44 0.07 8.07 -2.17
CA VAL A 44 -0.30 6.77 -1.61
C VAL A 44 -1.35 7.03 -0.53
N TYR A 45 -2.55 6.47 -0.69
CA TYR A 45 -3.67 6.76 0.21
C TYR A 45 -3.88 5.67 1.27
N THR A 46 -5.09 5.21 1.56
CA THR A 46 -5.40 4.29 2.67
C THR A 46 -4.68 2.94 2.55
N PHE A 47 -4.71 2.13 3.61
CA PHE A 47 -3.99 0.86 3.64
C PHE A 47 -4.83 -0.23 4.28
N SER A 48 -4.83 -1.41 3.66
CA SER A 48 -5.22 -2.65 4.31
C SER A 48 -4.13 -3.69 4.11
N ALA A 49 -3.87 -4.49 5.15
CA ALA A 49 -2.91 -5.58 5.10
C ALA A 49 -3.63 -6.93 5.18
N THR A 50 -3.14 -7.90 4.41
CA THR A 50 -3.59 -9.30 4.41
C THR A 50 -2.36 -10.19 4.55
N LEU A 51 -2.42 -11.25 5.37
CA LEU A 51 -1.37 -12.27 5.39
C LEU A 51 -1.65 -13.29 4.29
N VAL A 52 -0.84 -13.26 3.23
CA VAL A 52 -0.90 -14.22 2.12
C VAL A 52 0.27 -15.18 2.28
N ASP A 53 -0.02 -16.45 2.57
CA ASP A 53 1.00 -17.49 2.80
C ASP A 53 2.07 -17.09 3.84
N GLY A 54 1.65 -16.36 4.88
CA GLY A 54 2.53 -15.86 5.95
C GLY A 54 3.26 -14.56 5.62
N VAL A 55 3.05 -13.99 4.43
CA VAL A 55 3.64 -12.72 3.99
C VAL A 55 2.65 -11.58 4.19
N PRO A 56 2.96 -10.56 5.01
CA PRO A 56 2.19 -9.33 5.06
C PRO A 56 2.15 -8.67 3.68
N THR A 57 0.96 -8.53 3.12
CA THR A 57 0.73 -7.94 1.81
C THR A 57 -0.20 -6.76 1.97
N ILE A 58 0.29 -5.56 1.66
CA ILE A 58 -0.51 -4.34 1.68
C ILE A 58 -1.17 -4.16 0.32
N VAL A 59 -2.46 -3.86 0.33
CA VAL A 59 -3.16 -3.31 -0.83
C VAL A 59 -3.51 -1.86 -0.51
N TYR A 60 -3.21 -0.96 -1.43
CA TYR A 60 -3.44 0.48 -1.26
C TYR A 60 -3.89 1.13 -2.58
N PRO A 61 -4.65 2.23 -2.53
CA PRO A 61 -4.87 3.11 -3.68
C PRO A 61 -3.69 4.05 -3.89
N GLY A 62 -3.13 4.00 -5.10
CA GLY A 62 -2.29 5.04 -5.65
C GLY A 62 -3.10 6.05 -6.44
N ILE A 63 -2.73 7.33 -6.35
CA ILE A 63 -3.16 8.36 -7.29
C ILE A 63 -2.14 8.49 -8.41
N ALA A 64 -2.63 8.45 -9.64
CA ALA A 64 -1.86 8.67 -10.84
C ALA A 64 -2.52 9.71 -11.74
N TRP A 65 -1.76 10.20 -12.71
CA TRP A 65 -2.28 11.09 -13.75
C TRP A 65 -2.68 10.28 -14.99
N PRO A 66 -3.65 10.76 -15.79
CA PRO A 66 -4.01 10.15 -17.07
C PRO A 66 -2.79 9.80 -17.93
N ASN A 67 -2.76 8.57 -18.46
CA ASN A 67 -1.72 8.09 -19.36
C ASN A 67 -2.27 7.00 -20.30
N SER A 68 -1.43 6.42 -21.16
CA SER A 68 -1.84 5.38 -22.11
C SER A 68 -2.44 4.12 -21.48
N THR A 69 -2.10 3.84 -20.22
CA THR A 69 -2.60 2.68 -19.46
C THR A 69 -3.92 3.00 -18.75
N LEU A 70 -4.04 4.19 -18.16
CA LEU A 70 -5.18 4.57 -17.33
C LEU A 70 -6.35 5.16 -18.13
N GLY A 71 -6.06 5.77 -19.28
CA GLY A 71 -7.04 6.56 -20.02
C GLY A 71 -7.36 7.88 -19.33
N ASP A 72 -8.44 8.52 -19.77
CA ASP A 72 -8.94 9.75 -19.14
C ASP A 72 -9.83 9.41 -17.95
N CYS A 73 -9.37 9.79 -16.76
CA CYS A 73 -10.06 9.63 -15.47
C CYS A 73 -10.39 11.00 -14.84
N GLY A 74 -10.31 12.08 -15.62
CA GLY A 74 -10.44 13.45 -15.13
C GLY A 74 -9.15 13.97 -14.50
N GLN A 75 -9.25 14.54 -13.30
CA GLN A 75 -8.10 15.16 -12.64
C GLN A 75 -7.14 14.13 -12.04
N GLU A 76 -7.63 13.01 -11.51
CA GLU A 76 -6.84 12.01 -10.78
C GLU A 76 -7.38 10.60 -11.07
N CYS A 77 -6.48 9.66 -11.36
CA CYS A 77 -6.80 8.25 -11.56
C CYS A 77 -6.46 7.47 -10.29
N PHE A 78 -7.33 6.53 -9.90
CA PHE A 78 -7.04 5.59 -8.84
C PHE A 78 -6.62 4.24 -9.40
N ALA A 79 -5.52 3.71 -8.89
CA ALA A 79 -5.02 2.37 -9.15
C ALA A 79 -4.79 1.65 -7.81
N HIS A 80 -5.27 0.42 -7.67
CA HIS A 80 -4.86 -0.41 -6.54
C HIS A 80 -3.53 -1.07 -6.86
N ALA A 81 -2.58 -0.95 -5.93
CA ALA A 81 -1.26 -1.55 -6.01
C ALA A 81 -0.96 -2.37 -4.76
N VAL A 82 0.01 -3.25 -4.87
CA VAL A 82 0.46 -4.14 -3.80
C VAL A 82 1.85 -3.73 -3.33
N ALA A 83 2.10 -3.85 -2.03
CA ALA A 83 3.45 -3.81 -1.48
C ALA A 83 3.68 -4.97 -0.51
N VAL A 84 4.91 -5.48 -0.50
CA VAL A 84 5.36 -6.60 0.36
C VAL A 84 6.68 -6.24 1.03
N PRO A 85 7.00 -6.78 2.23
CA PRO A 85 8.28 -6.52 2.88
C PRO A 85 9.46 -6.99 2.04
N ALA A 86 10.53 -6.19 1.98
CA ALA A 86 11.78 -6.57 1.33
C ALA A 86 12.52 -7.68 2.10
N ASN A 87 12.33 -7.74 3.42
CA ASN A 87 13.01 -8.69 4.30
C ASN A 87 12.10 -9.14 5.45
N LEU A 88 11.60 -10.38 5.38
CA LEU A 88 10.74 -10.97 6.42
C LEU A 88 11.47 -11.32 7.72
N SER A 89 12.81 -11.30 7.72
CA SER A 89 13.60 -11.49 8.96
C SER A 89 13.78 -10.20 9.75
N ASP A 90 13.44 -9.04 9.18
CA ASP A 90 13.39 -7.78 9.93
C ASP A 90 12.07 -7.73 10.74
N PRO A 91 12.12 -7.77 12.08
CA PRO A 91 10.91 -7.74 12.90
C PRO A 91 10.12 -6.43 12.77
N ASP A 92 10.77 -5.34 12.35
CA ASP A 92 10.12 -4.05 12.16
C ASP A 92 9.56 -3.88 10.74
N LEU A 93 9.93 -4.76 9.78
CA LEU A 93 9.53 -4.71 8.37
C LEU A 93 9.73 -3.31 7.75
N LYS A 94 10.92 -2.75 7.89
CA LYS A 94 11.17 -1.33 7.54
C LYS A 94 11.06 -1.05 6.04
N ASP A 95 11.61 -1.95 5.23
CA ASP A 95 11.68 -1.78 3.79
C ASP A 95 10.56 -2.54 3.10
N TRP A 96 9.85 -1.88 2.18
CA TRP A 96 8.77 -2.47 1.38
C TRP A 96 9.08 -2.34 -0.10
N VAL A 97 8.74 -3.38 -0.85
CA VAL A 97 8.90 -3.47 -2.29
C VAL A 97 7.52 -3.44 -2.94
N LYS A 98 7.41 -2.63 -4.00
CA LYS A 98 6.28 -2.66 -4.92
C LYS A 98 6.63 -3.58 -6.08
N PRO A 99 5.91 -4.69 -6.28
CA PRO A 99 6.23 -5.61 -7.37
C PRO A 99 6.00 -4.99 -8.76
N ASP A 100 6.82 -5.38 -9.75
CA ASP A 100 6.79 -4.85 -11.12
C ASP A 100 5.45 -5.05 -11.86
N TYR A 101 4.59 -5.95 -11.38
CA TYR A 101 3.26 -6.19 -11.96
C TYR A 101 2.22 -5.13 -11.56
N ASN A 102 2.57 -4.20 -10.67
CA ASN A 102 1.66 -3.14 -10.28
C ASN A 102 1.36 -2.16 -11.44
N PRO A 103 0.18 -1.52 -11.44
CA PRO A 103 -0.92 -1.72 -10.48
C PRO A 103 -1.69 -3.02 -10.78
N ILE A 104 -2.30 -3.61 -9.75
CA ILE A 104 -3.09 -4.84 -9.89
C ILE A 104 -4.48 -4.59 -10.48
N VAL A 105 -5.04 -3.39 -10.26
CA VAL A 105 -6.32 -2.96 -10.82
C VAL A 105 -6.26 -1.45 -11.07
N VAL A 106 -6.72 -1.01 -12.24
CA VAL A 106 -6.81 0.42 -12.61
C VAL A 106 -8.28 0.87 -12.64
N ASN A 107 -8.51 2.18 -12.63
CA ASN A 107 -9.85 2.78 -12.67
C ASN A 107 -10.75 2.26 -11.54
N THR A 108 -10.18 2.21 -10.34
CA THR A 108 -10.81 1.71 -9.13
C THR A 108 -11.33 2.86 -8.25
N GLN A 109 -11.91 2.52 -7.10
CA GLN A 109 -12.14 3.43 -5.98
C GLN A 109 -10.93 3.43 -5.04
N ARG A 110 -11.09 3.96 -3.82
CA ARG A 110 -9.96 4.21 -2.92
C ARG A 110 -9.67 3.11 -1.93
N ASP A 111 -10.63 2.66 -1.14
CA ASP A 111 -10.29 2.05 0.15
C ASP A 111 -10.44 0.51 0.11
N PRO A 112 -9.41 -0.27 -0.32
CA PRO A 112 -9.47 -1.72 -0.28
C PRO A 112 -9.51 -2.20 1.16
N SER A 113 -10.29 -3.24 1.44
CA SER A 113 -10.31 -3.92 2.74
C SER A 113 -9.21 -4.96 2.85
N THR A 114 -8.96 -5.45 4.07
CA THR A 114 -8.23 -6.72 4.24
C THR A 114 -8.97 -7.81 3.47
N ALA A 115 -8.23 -8.52 2.61
CA ALA A 115 -8.80 -9.58 1.82
C ALA A 115 -9.01 -10.83 2.68
N TRP A 116 -9.99 -11.64 2.30
CA TRP A 116 -10.27 -12.92 2.94
C TRP A 116 -10.40 -14.03 1.91
N GLN A 117 -10.01 -15.24 2.32
CA GLN A 117 -10.02 -16.39 1.42
C GLN A 117 -11.32 -17.19 1.58
N THR A 118 -11.95 -17.50 0.45
CA THR A 118 -13.10 -18.40 0.37
C THR A 118 -12.68 -19.85 0.62
N SER A 119 -13.63 -20.73 0.90
CA SER A 119 -13.36 -22.17 1.07
C SER A 119 -12.83 -22.86 -0.20
N SER A 120 -13.01 -22.25 -1.37
CA SER A 120 -12.46 -22.72 -2.65
C SER A 120 -11.06 -22.15 -2.95
N GLY A 121 -10.48 -21.35 -2.06
CA GLY A 121 -9.13 -20.79 -2.20
C GLY A 121 -9.06 -19.44 -2.92
N GLU A 122 -10.18 -18.87 -3.37
CA GLU A 122 -10.21 -17.55 -4.00
C GLU A 122 -10.18 -16.44 -2.96
N TRP A 123 -9.46 -15.34 -3.25
CA TRP A 123 -9.47 -14.13 -2.43
C TRP A 123 -10.68 -13.23 -2.76
N ARG A 124 -11.16 -12.50 -1.76
CA ARG A 124 -12.24 -11.52 -1.82
C ARG A 124 -11.84 -10.25 -1.10
#